data_AF-A0A1T3W6J9-F1
#
_entry.id   AF-A0A1T3W6J9-F1
#
_cell.length_a   1.000
_cell.length_b   1.000
_cell.length_c   1.000
_cell.angle_alpha   90.00
_cell.angle_beta   90.00
_cell.angle_gamma   90.00
#
_symmetry.space_group_name_H-M   'P 1'
#
loop_
_entity.id
_entity.type
_entity.pdbx_description
1 polymer ?
#
loop_
_entity_poly.entity_id
_entity_poly.type
_entity_poly.pdbx_seq_one_letter_code
_entity_poly.pdbx_strand_id
1 'polypeptide(L)'
;MIQRETSVIPSRAHRSPDGPVRTCVGCRKRELAVELLRVAAVPDRPGNCAVIVDSAGNLPGRGAWLHPVQQCLEAALRRRAFVRALRITGSPDTSAVVEYVNASHGAEESGPPVREQVAKNMSTP
;
A
#
# COMPACT_ATOMS: atom_id res chain seq x y z
N MET A 1 -29.02 -21.13 -32.97
CA MET A 1 -28.84 -20.44 -31.68
C MET A 1 -27.58 -20.99 -31.05
N ILE A 2 -26.43 -20.32 -31.22
CA ILE A 2 -25.13 -20.86 -30.80
C ILE A 2 -24.84 -20.36 -29.39
N GLN A 3 -24.97 -21.25 -28.41
CA GLN A 3 -24.58 -20.99 -27.02
C GLN A 3 -23.05 -20.96 -26.95
N ARG A 4 -22.48 -19.80 -26.61
CA ARG A 4 -21.06 -19.64 -26.31
C ARG A 4 -20.88 -19.76 -24.80
N GLU A 5 -20.48 -20.95 -24.37
CA GLU A 5 -20.12 -21.23 -22.98
C GLU A 5 -18.74 -20.64 -22.69
N THR A 6 -18.70 -19.60 -21.85
CA THR A 6 -17.47 -18.95 -21.42
C THR A 6 -16.73 -19.88 -20.47
N SER A 7 -15.64 -20.47 -20.96
CA SER A 7 -14.70 -21.29 -20.20
C SER A 7 -14.13 -20.51 -19.00
N VAL A 8 -14.68 -20.75 -17.82
CA VAL A 8 -14.10 -20.31 -16.54
C VAL A 8 -12.90 -21.21 -16.27
N ILE A 9 -11.70 -20.73 -16.58
CA ILE A 9 -10.47 -21.36 -16.08
C ILE A 9 -10.24 -20.84 -14.66
N PRO A 10 -10.35 -21.66 -13.59
CA PRO A 10 -9.95 -21.23 -12.27
C PRO A 10 -8.42 -21.23 -12.22
N SER A 11 -7.82 -20.04 -12.22
CA SER A 11 -6.38 -19.85 -12.07
C SER A 11 -5.93 -20.39 -10.69
N ARG A 12 -5.38 -21.61 -10.70
CA ARG A 12 -4.67 -22.23 -9.58
C ARG A 12 -3.42 -21.41 -9.22
N ALA A 13 -3.50 -20.58 -8.17
CA ALA A 13 -2.31 -20.01 -7.50
C ALA A 13 -2.55 -19.51 -6.06
N HIS A 14 -3.60 -19.94 -5.35
CA HIS A 14 -3.90 -19.45 -3.99
C HIS A 14 -3.84 -20.57 -2.95
N ARG A 15 -2.70 -21.24 -2.81
CA ARG A 15 -2.50 -22.22 -1.72
C ARG A 15 -1.29 -21.88 -0.86
N SER A 16 -1.21 -20.63 -0.43
CA SER A 16 -0.40 -20.24 0.73
C SER A 16 -1.27 -19.40 1.67
N PRO A 17 -1.21 -19.64 2.99
CA PRO A 17 -2.06 -18.98 3.99
C PRO A 17 -1.79 -17.46 4.15
N ASP A 18 -0.80 -16.92 3.44
CA ASP A 18 -0.28 -15.56 3.62
C ASP A 18 -0.86 -14.53 2.62
N GLY A 19 -1.77 -14.93 1.72
CA GLY A 19 -2.38 -14.00 0.76
C GLY A 19 -1.42 -13.50 -0.34
N PRO A 20 -1.87 -12.57 -1.21
CA PRO A 20 -1.07 -12.10 -2.34
C PRO A 20 0.03 -11.13 -1.89
N VAL A 21 1.27 -11.36 -2.32
CA VAL A 21 2.39 -10.41 -2.15
C VAL A 21 2.30 -9.27 -3.17
N ARG A 22 2.52 -8.04 -2.72
CA ARG A 22 2.47 -6.82 -3.51
C ARG A 22 3.71 -5.96 -3.26
N THR A 23 3.94 -4.99 -4.13
CA THR A 23 5.11 -4.10 -4.04
C THR A 23 4.65 -2.70 -3.66
N CYS A 24 5.20 -2.16 -2.58
CA CYS A 24 4.97 -0.77 -2.19
C CYS A 24 5.52 0.19 -3.25
N VAL A 25 4.72 1.14 -3.70
CA VAL A 25 5.13 2.12 -4.73
C VAL A 25 6.09 3.20 -4.21
N GLY A 26 6.12 3.43 -2.88
CA GLY A 26 7.04 4.37 -2.23
C GLY A 26 8.44 3.80 -2.07
N CYS A 27 8.58 2.72 -1.29
CA CYS A 27 9.89 2.13 -0.96
C CYS A 27 10.32 0.96 -1.86
N ARG A 28 9.45 0.44 -2.73
CA ARG A 28 9.71 -0.69 -3.65
C ARG A 28 9.95 -2.05 -2.98
N LYS A 29 9.80 -2.17 -1.65
CA LYS A 29 9.80 -3.46 -0.94
C LYS A 29 8.52 -4.24 -1.25
N ARG A 30 8.62 -5.57 -1.17
CA ARG A 30 7.50 -6.51 -1.30
C ARG A 30 6.98 -6.89 0.07
N GLU A 31 5.67 -6.95 0.22
CA GLU A 31 5.00 -7.35 1.46
C GLU A 31 3.63 -7.98 1.14
N LEU A 32 3.04 -8.69 2.09
CA LEU A 32 1.65 -9.16 1.98
C LEU A 32 0.70 -8.00 1.71
N ALA A 33 -0.31 -8.22 0.85
CA ALA A 33 -1.30 -7.19 0.55
C ALA A 33 -2.05 -6.67 1.78
N VAL A 34 -2.18 -7.51 2.81
CA VAL A 34 -2.85 -7.15 4.08
C VAL A 34 -2.05 -6.12 4.90
N GLU A 35 -0.73 -6.08 4.74
CA GLU A 35 0.17 -5.11 5.40
C GLU A 35 0.32 -3.81 4.60
N LEU A 36 -0.32 -3.72 3.43
CA LEU A 36 -0.23 -2.60 2.52
C LEU A 36 -1.59 -1.90 2.37
N LEU A 37 -1.54 -0.58 2.36
CA LEU A 37 -2.64 0.27 1.98
C LEU A 37 -2.87 0.18 0.46
N ARG A 38 -4.04 -0.31 0.04
CA ARG A 38 -4.49 -0.18 -1.35
C ARG A 38 -4.98 1.24 -1.58
N VAL A 39 -4.53 1.84 -2.68
CA VAL A 39 -5.07 3.10 -3.20
C VAL A 39 -5.54 2.90 -4.63
N ALA A 40 -6.56 3.65 -5.03
CA ALA A 40 -7.17 3.57 -6.36
C ALA A 40 -7.31 4.96 -6.98
N ALA A 41 -7.22 5.02 -8.30
CA ALA A 41 -7.59 6.22 -9.05
C ALA A 41 -9.09 6.24 -9.27
N VAL A 42 -9.74 7.33 -8.88
CA VAL A 42 -11.14 7.62 -9.20
C VAL A 42 -11.25 8.89 -10.03
N PRO A 43 -12.15 8.93 -11.04
CA PRO A 43 -12.46 10.18 -11.72
C PRO A 43 -13.02 11.19 -10.71
N ASP A 44 -12.49 12.41 -10.71
CA ASP A 44 -12.99 13.51 -9.86
C ASP A 44 -13.73 14.55 -10.71
N ARG A 45 -13.03 15.09 -11.72
CA ARG A 45 -13.57 16.05 -12.69
C ARG A 45 -13.19 15.63 -14.11
N PRO A 46 -13.83 16.18 -15.16
CA PRO A 46 -13.42 15.93 -16.54
C PRO A 46 -11.93 16.21 -16.74
N GLY A 47 -11.17 15.16 -17.07
CA GLY A 47 -9.72 15.24 -17.28
C GLY A 47 -8.86 15.21 -16.00
N ASN A 48 -9.45 14.99 -14.81
CA ASN A 48 -8.71 14.87 -13.55
C ASN A 48 -9.09 13.59 -12.78
N CYS A 49 -8.15 13.08 -11.99
CA CYS A 49 -8.34 11.91 -11.12
C CYS A 49 -7.93 12.26 -9.69
N ALA A 50 -8.66 11.73 -8.73
CA ALA A 50 -8.22 11.67 -7.34
C ALA A 50 -7.64 10.27 -7.04
N VAL A 51 -6.65 10.21 -6.15
CA VAL A 51 -6.16 8.96 -5.56
C VAL A 51 -6.79 8.82 -4.19
N ILE A 52 -7.60 7.78 -4.02
CA ILE A 52 -8.30 7.51 -2.77
C ILE A 52 -7.85 6.20 -2.14
N VAL A 53 -8.05 6.08 -0.83
CA VAL A 53 -7.80 4.85 -0.08
C VAL A 53 -8.91 3.85 -0.37
N ASP A 54 -8.53 2.60 -0.69
CA ASP A 54 -9.46 1.49 -0.85
C ASP A 54 -9.33 0.51 0.32
N SER A 55 -10.01 0.82 1.42
CA SER A 55 -10.02 -0.03 2.61
C SER A 55 -10.77 -1.36 2.39
N ALA A 56 -11.74 -1.40 1.47
CA ALA A 56 -12.54 -2.59 1.18
C ALA A 56 -11.92 -3.50 0.11
N GLY A 57 -10.88 -3.04 -0.61
CA GLY A 57 -10.28 -3.75 -1.73
C GLY A 57 -11.17 -3.86 -2.98
N ASN A 58 -12.30 -3.15 -2.98
CA ASN A 58 -13.39 -3.35 -3.94
C ASN A 58 -13.52 -2.19 -4.93
N LEU A 59 -12.69 -1.16 -4.83
CA LEU A 59 -12.78 -0.04 -5.76
C LEU A 59 -12.34 -0.46 -7.17
N PRO A 60 -13.22 -0.29 -8.17
CA PRO A 60 -12.93 -0.66 -9.55
C PRO A 60 -11.79 0.19 -10.11
N GLY A 61 -11.06 -0.36 -11.07
CA GLY A 61 -9.96 0.33 -11.73
C GLY A 61 -8.58 -0.14 -11.31
N ARG A 62 -7.56 0.65 -11.66
CA ARG A 62 -6.16 0.33 -11.36
C ARG A 62 -5.88 0.69 -9.92
N GLY A 63 -5.36 -0.27 -9.15
CA GLY A 63 -4.91 -0.07 -7.79
C GLY A 63 -3.39 0.00 -7.69
N ALA A 64 -2.89 0.69 -6.68
CA ALA A 64 -1.50 0.69 -6.26
C ALA A 64 -1.43 0.35 -4.76
N TRP A 65 -0.26 -0.07 -4.30
CA TRP A 65 -0.03 -0.49 -2.93
C TRP A 65 1.03 0.38 -2.28
N LEU A 66 0.80 0.80 -1.03
CA LEU A 66 1.67 1.67 -0.26
C LEU A 66 1.77 1.12 1.16
N HIS A 67 2.93 1.15 1.81
CA HIS A 67 2.94 0.96 3.26
C HIS A 67 2.24 2.16 3.90
N PRO A 68 1.43 1.99 4.95
CA PRO A 68 0.74 3.09 5.64
C PRO A 68 1.71 3.88 6.54
N VAL A 69 2.87 4.27 5.99
CA VAL A 69 3.92 5.00 6.68
C VAL A 69 4.40 6.24 5.92
N GLN A 70 4.78 7.28 6.66
CA GLN A 70 5.08 8.62 6.18
C GLN A 70 6.24 8.62 5.20
N GLN A 71 7.28 7.83 5.48
CA GLN A 71 8.43 7.71 4.60
C GLN A 71 8.05 7.11 3.24
N CYS A 72 7.07 6.20 3.19
CA CYS A 72 6.57 5.64 1.95
C CYS A 72 5.68 6.63 1.19
N LEU A 73 4.82 7.37 1.89
CA LEU A 73 3.99 8.43 1.31
C LEU A 73 4.85 9.52 0.66
N GLU A 74 5.81 10.08 1.40
CA GLU A 74 6.71 11.12 0.89
C GLU A 74 7.51 10.65 -0.32
N ALA A 75 8.03 9.42 -0.26
CA ALA A 75 8.74 8.83 -1.39
C ALA A 75 7.83 8.65 -2.62
N ALA A 76 6.57 8.26 -2.42
CA ALA A 76 5.59 8.10 -3.49
C ALA A 76 5.23 9.45 -4.13
N LEU A 77 4.98 10.49 -3.33
CA LEU A 77 4.68 11.84 -3.81
C LEU A 77 5.86 12.43 -4.58
N ARG A 78 7.05 12.46 -3.98
CA ARG A 78 8.28 13.01 -4.57
C ARG A 78 8.62 12.38 -5.92
N ARG A 79 8.41 11.07 -6.07
CA ARG A 79 8.72 10.32 -7.29
C ARG A 79 7.55 10.25 -8.28
N ARG A 80 6.42 10.89 -7.98
CA ARG A 80 5.15 10.78 -8.73
C ARG A 80 4.76 9.31 -8.96
N ALA A 81 4.91 8.47 -7.94
CA ALA A 81 4.73 7.03 -8.05
C ALA A 81 3.27 6.65 -8.31
N PHE A 82 2.30 7.38 -7.74
CA PHE A 82 0.87 7.14 -8.00
C PHE A 82 0.51 7.35 -9.47
N VAL A 83 1.00 8.45 -10.07
CA VAL A 83 0.79 8.74 -11.50
C VAL A 83 1.23 7.56 -12.36
N ARG A 84 2.44 7.04 -12.11
CA ARG A 84 3.01 5.91 -12.85
C ARG A 84 2.29 4.59 -12.60
N ALA A 85 2.02 4.27 -11.34
CA ALA A 85 1.42 2.99 -10.94
C ALA A 85 -0.05 2.89 -11.39
N LEU A 86 -0.79 4.00 -11.28
CA LEU A 86 -2.21 4.08 -11.60
C LEU A 86 -2.45 4.47 -13.08
N ARG A 87 -1.39 4.84 -13.82
CA ARG A 87 -1.45 5.31 -15.20
C ARG A 87 -2.37 6.52 -15.37
N ILE A 88 -2.26 7.48 -14.44
CA ILE A 88 -2.98 8.74 -14.48
C ILE A 88 -2.21 9.72 -15.36
N THR A 89 -2.91 10.55 -16.12
CA THR A 89 -2.32 11.71 -16.81
C THR A 89 -2.45 12.93 -15.90
N GLY A 90 -1.37 13.71 -15.76
CA GLY A 90 -1.38 14.95 -14.96
C GLY A 90 -1.02 14.74 -13.49
N SER A 91 -1.46 15.67 -12.65
CA SER A 91 -1.23 15.67 -11.21
C SER A 91 -2.54 15.33 -10.49
N PRO A 92 -2.70 14.09 -9.99
CA PRO A 92 -3.91 13.75 -9.27
C PRO A 92 -3.95 14.43 -7.90
N ASP A 93 -5.17 14.61 -7.38
CA ASP A 93 -5.34 14.93 -5.96
C ASP A 93 -5.01 13.69 -5.11
N THR A 94 -4.13 13.85 -4.11
CA THR A 94 -3.71 12.77 -3.20
C THR A 94 -4.10 13.03 -1.75
N SER A 95 -4.92 14.05 -1.49
CA SER A 95 -5.25 14.53 -0.13
C SER A 95 -5.80 13.42 0.76
N ALA A 96 -6.70 12.57 0.24
CA ALA A 96 -7.25 11.43 0.98
C ALA A 96 -6.20 10.43 1.48
N VAL A 97 -5.14 10.18 0.69
CA VAL A 97 -4.05 9.29 1.09
C VAL A 97 -3.18 9.94 2.17
N VAL A 98 -2.92 11.24 2.03
CA VAL A 98 -2.14 12.01 3.00
C VAL A 98 -2.84 12.04 4.35
N GLU A 99 -4.13 12.35 4.37
CA GLU A 99 -4.96 12.37 5.57
C GLU A 99 -4.99 11.00 6.26
N TYR A 100 -5.17 9.92 5.49
CA TYR A 100 -5.19 8.56 6.04
C TYR A 100 -3.86 8.18 6.71
N VAL A 101 -2.74 8.44 6.05
CA VAL A 101 -1.41 8.11 6.59
C VAL A 101 -1.14 8.94 7.85
N ASN A 102 -1.43 10.24 7.83
CA ASN A 102 -1.28 11.11 9.00
C ASN A 102 -2.14 10.63 10.19
N ALA A 103 -3.37 10.19 9.94
CA ALA A 103 -4.24 9.64 10.97
C ALA A 103 -3.75 8.29 11.51
N SER A 104 -3.15 7.45 10.66
CA SER A 104 -2.63 6.13 11.02
C SER A 104 -1.34 6.21 11.85
N HIS A 105 -0.55 7.28 11.69
CA HIS A 105 0.64 7.54 12.48
C HIS A 105 0.38 7.95 13.92
N GLY A 106 -0.87 8.23 14.29
CA GLY A 106 -1.26 8.48 15.68
C GLY A 106 -1.34 7.21 16.55
N ALA A 107 -1.17 6.01 15.96
CA ALA A 107 -1.46 4.76 16.65
C ALA A 107 -0.30 3.74 16.78
N GLU A 108 0.81 3.87 16.05
CA GLU A 108 1.86 2.83 16.01
C GLU A 108 3.29 3.41 16.00
N GLU A 109 3.84 3.68 17.18
CA GLU A 109 5.29 3.61 17.41
C GLU A 109 5.68 2.12 17.52
N SER A 110 5.63 1.38 16.41
CA SER A 110 6.08 -0.01 16.34
C SER A 110 7.52 -0.09 15.85
N GLY A 111 8.43 0.43 16.67
CA GLY A 111 9.83 0.00 16.70
C GLY A 111 9.97 -1.13 17.72
N PRO A 112 10.73 -2.21 17.44
CA PRO A 112 10.98 -3.24 18.45
C PRO A 112 11.72 -2.63 19.65
N PRO A 113 11.40 -3.04 20.90
CA PRO A 113 12.13 -2.56 22.06
C PRO A 113 13.60 -2.95 21.96
N VAL A 114 14.47 -1.98 22.22
CA VAL A 114 15.90 -2.22 22.43
C VAL A 114 16.02 -3.29 23.51
N ARG A 115 16.52 -4.48 23.15
CA ARG A 115 16.89 -5.48 24.16
C ARG A 115 18.22 -5.04 24.75
N GLU A 116 18.08 -4.39 25.90
CA GLU A 116 19.00 -4.30 27.02
C GLU A 116 20.05 -5.43 27.05
N GLN A 117 21.34 -5.07 27.04
CA GLN A 117 22.40 -5.90 27.59
C GLN A 117 23.10 -5.13 28.70
N VAL A 118 22.55 -5.26 29.90
CA VAL A 118 23.29 -5.09 31.16
C VAL A 118 24.33 -6.21 31.24
N ALA A 119 25.60 -5.86 31.00
CA ALA A 119 26.74 -6.61 31.50
C ALA A 119 27.25 -5.92 32.78
N LYS A 120 26.58 -6.26 33.87
CA LYS A 120 27.06 -6.46 35.25
C LYS A 120 28.46 -5.91 35.57
N ASN A 121 28.43 -4.96 36.50
CA ASN A 121 29.54 -4.50 37.31
C ASN A 121 30.19 -5.68 38.04
N MET A 122 31.51 -5.80 37.94
CA MET A 122 32.35 -6.46 38.92
C MET A 122 33.50 -5.50 39.23
N SER A 123 33.33 -4.67 40.25
CA SER A 123 34.45 -4.39 41.16
C SER A 123 34.86 -5.75 41.76
N THR A 124 36.14 -6.08 41.88
CA THR A 124 37.01 -5.80 43.05
C THR A 124 38.13 -6.86 42.96
N PRO A 125 39.34 -6.74 43.56
CA PRO A 125 39.86 -5.72 44.47
C PRO A 125 40.88 -4.74 43.91
#